data_AF-A0A4D4MDK7-F1
#
_entry.id   AF-A0A4D4MDK7-F1
#
_cell.length_a   1.000
_cell.length_b   1.000
_cell.length_c   1.000
_cell.angle_alpha   90.00
_cell.angle_beta   90.00
_cell.angle_gamma   90.00
#
_symmetry.space_group_name_H-M   'P 1'
#
loop_
_entity.id
_entity.type
_entity.pdbx_description
1 polymer ?
#
loop_
_entity_poly.entity_id
_entity_poly.type
_entity_poly.pdbx_seq_one_letter_code
_entity_poly.pdbx_strand_id
1 'polypeptide(L)'
;MPRQTSLTFTPTKTDDGRTVIVLTREDGTPAGDPLTSASHVEDGYRFHDIFHLAHATVLGWSPVTRFLLGRKRKSDPRADEAEDGGRAIAIEEGISALVFSYAARHRYLADIKHIDQELLATIGHMTAHLEVSICRAADWEHAILTGYAAWRQLRDHNGGIVQLDLDQRTLTVTQD
;
A
#
# COMPACT_ATOMS: atom_id res chain seq x y z
N MET A 1 -2.12 5.66 14.01
CA MET A 1 -2.28 4.28 13.52
C MET A 1 -1.90 3.33 14.64
N PRO A 2 -2.50 2.12 14.74
CA PRO A 2 -1.98 1.07 15.63
C PRO A 2 -0.50 0.80 15.32
N ARG A 3 0.32 0.53 16.35
CA ARG A 3 1.74 0.19 16.14
C ARG A 3 1.92 -1.21 15.53
N GLN A 4 1.01 -2.11 15.85
CA GLN A 4 0.91 -3.45 15.30
C GLN A 4 -0.55 -3.72 14.96
N THR A 5 -0.81 -4.31 13.80
CA THR A 5 -2.15 -4.72 13.36
C THR A 5 -2.04 -5.69 12.19
N SER A 6 -3.15 -6.34 11.84
CA SER A 6 -3.26 -7.19 10.67
C SER A 6 -4.51 -6.89 9.83
N LEU A 7 -4.39 -7.16 8.53
CA LEU A 7 -5.50 -7.12 7.59
C LEU A 7 -5.51 -8.38 6.72
N THR A 8 -6.70 -8.88 6.39
CA THR A 8 -6.88 -10.08 5.58
C THR A 8 -7.33 -9.71 4.18
N PHE A 9 -6.60 -10.19 3.17
CA PHE A 9 -6.93 -10.07 1.75
C PHE A 9 -7.70 -11.33 1.33
N THR A 10 -9.00 -11.22 1.14
CA THR A 10 -9.88 -12.35 0.82
C THR A 10 -10.37 -12.30 -0.63
N PRO A 11 -10.05 -13.30 -1.48
CA PRO A 11 -10.65 -13.40 -2.79
C PRO A 11 -12.14 -13.74 -2.67
N THR A 12 -13.00 -12.88 -3.23
CA THR A 12 -14.45 -13.02 -3.17
C THR A 12 -15.02 -13.02 -4.59
N LYS A 13 -15.95 -13.94 -4.89
CA LYS A 13 -16.71 -13.89 -6.14
C LYS A 13 -17.93 -12.98 -5.97
N THR A 14 -18.10 -12.04 -6.88
CA THR A 14 -19.29 -11.19 -6.97
C THR A 14 -20.41 -11.89 -7.76
N ASP A 15 -21.64 -11.38 -7.66
CA ASP A 15 -22.83 -11.96 -8.30
C ASP A 15 -22.72 -12.01 -9.83
N ASP A 16 -21.96 -11.11 -10.43
CA ASP A 16 -21.66 -11.08 -11.87
C ASP A 16 -20.48 -12.00 -12.28
N GLY A 17 -19.98 -12.82 -11.35
CA GLY A 17 -18.94 -13.81 -11.57
C GLY A 17 -17.50 -13.28 -11.55
N ARG A 18 -17.29 -11.98 -11.32
CA ARG A 18 -15.95 -11.41 -11.16
C ARG A 18 -15.33 -11.82 -9.82
N THR A 19 -14.01 -11.89 -9.76
CA THR A 19 -13.29 -12.09 -8.50
C THR A 19 -12.70 -10.76 -8.06
N VAL A 20 -13.01 -10.36 -6.83
CA VAL A 20 -12.52 -9.15 -6.17
C VAL A 20 -11.71 -9.51 -4.94
N ILE A 21 -10.87 -8.60 -4.48
CA ILE A 21 -10.22 -8.69 -3.18
C ILE A 21 -10.98 -7.86 -2.18
N VAL A 22 -11.45 -8.48 -1.11
CA VAL A 22 -12.05 -7.81 0.04
C VAL A 22 -11.00 -7.75 1.13
N LEU A 23 -10.73 -6.53 1.62
CA LEU A 23 -9.80 -6.29 2.71
C LEU A 23 -10.59 -6.16 4.02
N THR A 24 -10.24 -6.95 5.02
CA THR A 24 -10.90 -6.92 6.35
C THR A 24 -9.89 -6.69 7.47
N ARG A 25 -10.32 -5.98 8.50
CA ARG A 25 -9.56 -5.76 9.74
C ARG A 25 -9.71 -6.96 10.68
N GLU A 26 -8.92 -6.97 11.75
CA GLU A 26 -8.96 -7.98 12.82
C GLU A 26 -10.35 -8.18 13.45
N ASP A 27 -11.15 -7.13 13.53
CA ASP A 27 -12.52 -7.18 14.07
C ASP A 27 -13.57 -7.65 13.05
N GLY A 28 -13.13 -8.05 11.84
CA GLY A 28 -13.98 -8.48 10.74
C GLY A 28 -14.63 -7.33 9.96
N THR A 29 -14.38 -6.07 10.34
CA THR A 29 -14.92 -4.93 9.59
C THR A 29 -14.17 -4.72 8.28
N PRO A 30 -14.86 -4.32 7.19
CA PRO A 30 -14.18 -3.99 5.93
C PRO A 30 -13.24 -2.80 6.07
N ALA A 31 -12.14 -2.83 5.31
CA ALA A 31 -11.23 -1.71 5.12
C ALA A 31 -11.23 -1.31 3.64
N GLY A 32 -12.04 -0.30 3.30
CA GLY A 32 -12.22 0.13 1.91
C GLY A 32 -13.25 -0.70 1.14
N ASP A 33 -13.28 -0.47 -0.17
CA ASP A 33 -14.19 -1.16 -1.10
C ASP A 33 -13.51 -2.38 -1.73
N PRO A 34 -14.27 -3.40 -2.19
CA PRO A 34 -13.70 -4.54 -2.89
C PRO A 34 -12.94 -4.14 -4.16
N LEU A 35 -11.73 -4.67 -4.32
CA LEU A 35 -10.81 -4.28 -5.38
C LEU A 35 -10.79 -5.25 -6.55
N THR A 36 -10.74 -4.70 -7.76
CA THR A 36 -10.37 -5.41 -8.98
C THR A 36 -9.03 -4.90 -9.47
N SER A 37 -8.45 -5.54 -10.48
CA SER A 37 -7.26 -5.01 -11.16
C SER A 37 -7.57 -3.81 -12.06
N ALA A 38 -8.85 -3.45 -12.24
CA ALA A 38 -9.31 -2.29 -13.01
C ALA A 38 -8.69 -2.18 -14.42
N SER A 39 -8.38 -3.33 -15.03
CA SER A 39 -7.61 -3.46 -16.28
C SER A 39 -8.26 -4.51 -17.19
N HIS A 40 -7.91 -4.48 -18.48
CA HIS A 40 -8.31 -5.51 -19.45
C HIS A 40 -7.61 -6.86 -19.22
N VAL A 41 -6.54 -6.88 -18.42
CA VAL A 41 -5.78 -8.07 -18.05
C VAL A 41 -5.74 -8.22 -16.53
N GLU A 42 -5.69 -9.46 -16.07
CA GLU A 42 -5.46 -9.75 -14.65
C GLU A 42 -3.95 -9.70 -14.37
N ASP A 43 -3.47 -8.55 -13.89
CA ASP A 43 -2.07 -8.28 -13.57
C ASP A 43 -1.77 -8.28 -12.06
N GLY A 44 -2.78 -8.59 -11.23
CA GLY A 44 -2.66 -8.61 -9.78
C GLY A 44 -2.76 -7.23 -9.12
N TYR A 45 -3.09 -6.16 -9.85
CA TYR A 45 -3.31 -4.83 -9.26
C TYR A 45 -4.45 -4.80 -8.21
N ARG A 46 -5.35 -5.81 -8.22
CA ARG A 46 -6.36 -6.01 -7.16
C ARG A 46 -5.79 -6.17 -5.75
N PHE A 47 -4.49 -6.42 -5.60
CA PHE A 47 -3.80 -6.49 -4.30
C PHE A 47 -3.07 -5.18 -3.92
N HIS A 48 -3.23 -4.08 -4.67
CA HIS A 48 -2.39 -2.88 -4.54
C HIS A 48 -2.45 -2.18 -3.18
N ASP A 49 -3.51 -2.38 -2.38
CA ASP A 49 -3.58 -1.84 -1.02
C ASP A 49 -2.38 -2.26 -0.15
N ILE A 50 -1.73 -3.38 -0.48
CA ILE A 50 -0.49 -3.81 0.19
C ILE A 50 0.65 -2.77 0.08
N PHE A 51 0.67 -1.96 -0.97
CA PHE A 51 1.66 -0.90 -1.15
C PHE A 51 1.45 0.22 -0.14
N HIS A 52 0.19 0.61 0.08
CA HIS A 52 -0.20 1.60 1.09
C HIS A 52 0.13 1.10 2.50
N LEU A 53 -0.13 -0.19 2.77
CA LEU A 53 0.26 -0.84 4.03
C LEU A 53 1.78 -0.84 4.22
N ALA A 54 2.55 -1.02 3.15
CA ALA A 54 4.01 -0.94 3.21
C ALA A 54 4.51 0.49 3.48
N HIS A 55 3.92 1.51 2.85
CA HIS A 55 4.23 2.92 3.14
C HIS A 55 3.95 3.23 4.62
N ALA A 56 2.77 2.86 5.12
CA ALA A 56 2.39 3.01 6.52
C ALA A 56 3.41 2.36 7.47
N THR A 57 3.83 1.14 7.15
CA THR A 57 4.68 0.31 8.00
C THR A 57 6.12 0.79 8.02
N VAL A 58 6.68 1.11 6.84
CA VAL A 58 8.10 1.41 6.68
C VAL A 58 8.40 2.89 6.83
N LEU A 59 7.55 3.76 6.26
CA LEU A 59 7.74 5.21 6.29
C LEU A 59 7.08 5.85 7.50
N GLY A 60 6.14 5.15 8.16
CA GLY A 60 5.25 5.76 9.14
C GLY A 60 4.21 6.70 8.52
N TRP A 61 4.06 6.65 7.18
CA TRP A 61 3.22 7.55 6.41
C TRP A 61 2.38 6.77 5.40
N SER A 62 1.06 6.97 5.45
CA SER A 62 0.12 6.52 4.42
C SER A 62 -1.25 7.16 4.71
N PRO A 63 -1.62 8.26 4.04
CA PRO A 63 -2.97 8.80 4.11
C PRO A 63 -4.03 7.79 3.67
N VAL A 64 -3.73 6.92 2.68
CA VAL A 64 -4.64 5.87 2.22
C VAL A 64 -4.87 4.83 3.32
N THR A 65 -3.82 4.30 3.95
CA THR A 65 -4.01 3.34 5.06
C THR A 65 -4.75 3.97 6.23
N ARG A 66 -4.48 5.24 6.56
CA ARG A 66 -5.25 5.97 7.58
C ARG A 66 -6.71 6.10 7.19
N PHE A 67 -7.02 6.34 5.92
CA PHE A 67 -8.39 6.35 5.42
C PHE A 67 -9.05 4.97 5.53
N LEU A 68 -8.41 3.92 5.00
CA LEU A 68 -8.90 2.52 5.03
C LEU A 68 -9.19 2.03 6.45
N LEU A 69 -8.38 2.45 7.43
CA LEU A 69 -8.54 2.08 8.84
C LEU A 69 -9.44 3.03 9.65
N GLY A 70 -9.99 4.09 9.03
CA GLY A 70 -10.79 5.10 9.74
C GLY A 70 -9.98 5.88 10.79
N ARG A 71 -8.68 6.07 10.54
CA ARG A 71 -7.70 6.70 11.45
C ARG A 71 -7.14 8.02 10.94
N LYS A 72 -7.84 8.72 10.05
CA LYS A 72 -7.52 10.13 9.72
C LYS A 72 -7.48 10.97 10.99
N ARG A 73 -6.57 11.96 11.05
CA ARG A 73 -6.33 12.81 12.23
C ARG A 73 -7.35 13.93 12.38
N LYS A 74 -8.65 13.61 12.35
CA LYS A 74 -9.76 14.58 12.40
C LYS A 74 -9.76 15.54 13.60
N SER A 75 -9.08 15.17 14.69
CA SER A 75 -8.91 16.04 15.87
C SER A 75 -7.94 17.21 15.64
N ASP A 76 -7.07 17.12 14.64
CA ASP A 76 -6.21 18.21 14.17
C ASP A 76 -6.62 18.57 12.73
N PRO A 77 -7.47 19.60 12.56
CA PRO A 77 -7.99 19.96 11.24
C PRO A 77 -6.91 20.29 10.21
N ARG A 78 -5.75 20.81 10.64
CA ARG A 78 -4.66 21.14 9.72
C ARG A 78 -4.00 19.86 9.18
N ALA A 79 -3.76 18.89 10.05
CA ALA A 79 -3.23 17.59 9.64
C ALA A 79 -4.26 16.81 8.80
N ASP A 80 -5.54 16.85 9.17
CA ASP A 80 -6.61 16.16 8.43
C ASP A 80 -6.78 16.68 6.99
N GLU A 81 -6.57 17.99 6.78
CA GLU A 81 -6.64 18.63 5.48
C GLU A 81 -5.34 18.44 4.66
N ALA A 82 -4.18 18.73 5.25
CA ALA A 82 -2.93 18.77 4.51
C ALA A 82 -2.31 17.38 4.29
N GLU A 83 -2.35 16.52 5.31
CA GLU A 83 -1.58 15.27 5.35
C GLU A 83 -2.46 14.02 5.20
N ASP A 84 -3.74 14.12 5.55
CA ASP A 84 -4.72 13.03 5.39
C ASP A 84 -5.82 13.38 4.37
N GLY A 85 -5.74 14.55 3.76
CA GLY A 85 -6.75 15.06 2.83
C GLY A 85 -6.67 14.42 1.45
N GLY A 86 -7.64 14.77 0.59
CA GLY A 86 -7.77 14.17 -0.74
C GLY A 86 -6.54 14.32 -1.64
N ARG A 87 -5.78 15.42 -1.50
CA ARG A 87 -4.53 15.62 -2.26
C ARG A 87 -3.44 14.63 -1.84
N ALA A 88 -3.25 14.41 -0.54
CA ALA A 88 -2.26 13.46 -0.02
C ALA A 88 -2.62 12.02 -0.41
N ILE A 89 -3.92 11.66 -0.31
CA ILE A 89 -4.45 10.38 -0.78
C ILE A 89 -4.17 10.19 -2.27
N ALA A 90 -4.53 11.17 -3.12
CA ALA A 90 -4.33 11.07 -4.56
C ALA A 90 -2.85 10.97 -4.96
N ILE A 91 -1.95 11.63 -4.22
CA ILE A 91 -0.50 11.51 -4.44
C ILE A 91 -0.02 10.10 -4.10
N GLU A 92 -0.44 9.53 -2.97
CA GLU A 92 -0.07 8.16 -2.59
C GLU A 92 -0.58 7.13 -3.60
N GLU A 93 -1.84 7.24 -4.03
CA GLU A 93 -2.40 6.41 -5.11
C GLU A 93 -1.61 6.54 -6.41
N GLY A 94 -1.24 7.77 -6.77
CA GLY A 94 -0.40 8.05 -7.93
C GLY A 94 0.99 7.42 -7.84
N ILE A 95 1.60 7.40 -6.66
CA ILE A 95 2.88 6.72 -6.41
C ILE A 95 2.71 5.21 -6.59
N SER A 96 1.68 4.61 -5.99
CA SER A 96 1.39 3.18 -6.14
C SER A 96 1.21 2.77 -7.61
N ALA A 97 0.45 3.56 -8.39
CA ALA A 97 0.27 3.34 -9.82
C ALA A 97 1.57 3.52 -10.64
N LEU A 98 2.34 4.58 -10.35
CA LEU A 98 3.65 4.84 -10.99
C LEU A 98 4.61 3.68 -10.77
N VAL A 99 4.77 3.26 -9.51
CA VAL A 99 5.68 2.17 -9.14
C VAL A 99 5.19 0.85 -9.72
N PHE A 100 3.87 0.61 -9.81
CA PHE A 100 3.33 -0.59 -10.48
C PHE A 100 3.67 -0.67 -11.95
N SER A 101 3.53 0.44 -12.68
CA SER A 101 3.95 0.51 -14.09
C SER A 101 5.46 0.24 -14.26
N TYR A 102 6.28 0.82 -13.38
CA TYR A 102 7.72 0.53 -13.32
C TYR A 102 7.97 -0.95 -13.03
N ALA A 103 7.38 -1.49 -11.97
CA ALA A 103 7.60 -2.86 -11.53
C ALA A 103 7.19 -3.90 -12.59
N ALA A 104 6.10 -3.68 -13.32
CA ALA A 104 5.67 -4.56 -14.41
C ALA A 104 6.75 -4.75 -15.49
N ARG A 105 7.57 -3.72 -15.74
CA ARG A 105 8.72 -3.79 -16.67
C ARG A 105 9.98 -4.40 -16.05
N HIS A 106 10.00 -4.57 -14.73
CA HIS A 106 11.15 -5.05 -13.95
C HIS A 106 10.79 -6.34 -13.18
N ARG A 107 10.02 -7.24 -13.81
CA ARG A 107 9.60 -8.54 -13.23
C ARG A 107 8.95 -8.42 -11.83
N TYR A 108 8.15 -7.38 -11.62
CA TYR A 108 7.55 -7.03 -10.34
C TYR A 108 8.56 -6.96 -9.19
N LEU A 109 9.74 -6.42 -9.50
CA LEU A 109 10.87 -6.25 -8.59
C LEU A 109 11.35 -7.56 -7.94
N ALA A 110 11.14 -8.70 -8.59
CA ALA A 110 11.74 -9.96 -8.16
C ALA A 110 13.27 -9.86 -8.30
N ASP A 111 13.99 -10.23 -7.24
CA ASP A 111 15.46 -10.23 -7.15
C ASP A 111 16.13 -8.84 -7.29
N ILE A 112 15.35 -7.76 -7.36
CA ILE A 112 15.84 -6.38 -7.40
C ILE A 112 16.20 -5.92 -5.98
N LYS A 113 17.40 -5.38 -5.82
CA LYS A 113 17.89 -4.82 -4.54
C LYS A 113 17.91 -3.30 -4.50
N HIS A 114 17.92 -2.66 -5.67
CA HIS A 114 17.98 -1.21 -5.83
C HIS A 114 17.01 -0.74 -6.90
N ILE A 115 16.34 0.36 -6.61
CA ILE A 115 15.41 1.03 -7.49
C ILE A 115 16.13 2.17 -8.19
N ASP A 116 15.76 2.41 -9.45
CA ASP A 116 16.33 3.48 -10.24
C ASP A 116 16.16 4.84 -9.53
N GLN A 117 17.26 5.58 -9.43
CA GLN A 117 17.31 6.86 -8.72
C GLN A 117 16.33 7.89 -9.29
N GLU A 118 16.03 7.84 -10.59
CA GLU A 118 15.05 8.71 -11.25
C GLU A 118 13.62 8.49 -10.72
N LEU A 119 13.24 7.24 -10.45
CA LEU A 119 11.94 6.91 -9.85
C LEU A 119 11.88 7.45 -8.42
N LEU A 120 12.92 7.21 -7.63
CA LEU A 120 12.99 7.69 -6.24
C LEU A 120 12.98 9.22 -6.17
N ALA A 121 13.68 9.90 -7.07
CA ALA A 121 13.68 11.35 -7.17
C ALA A 121 12.29 11.90 -7.52
N THR A 122 11.59 11.25 -8.46
CA THR A 122 10.20 11.60 -8.82
C THR A 122 9.28 11.51 -7.61
N ILE A 123 9.34 10.40 -6.85
CA ILE A 123 8.55 10.22 -5.62
C ILE A 123 8.88 11.30 -4.59
N GLY A 124 10.16 11.64 -4.42
CA GLY A 124 10.60 12.74 -3.56
C GLY A 124 9.98 14.08 -3.96
N HIS A 125 9.93 14.41 -5.25
CA HIS A 125 9.28 15.63 -5.74
C HIS A 125 7.75 15.63 -5.51
N MET A 126 7.09 14.50 -5.74
CA MET A 126 5.64 14.35 -5.53
C MET A 126 5.25 14.59 -4.06
N THR A 127 6.13 14.24 -3.13
CA THR A 127 5.87 14.25 -1.68
C THR A 127 6.56 15.38 -0.92
N ALA A 128 7.28 16.27 -1.61
CA ALA A 128 8.13 17.31 -1.01
C ALA A 128 7.39 18.32 -0.09
N HIS A 129 6.07 18.41 -0.19
CA HIS A 129 5.23 19.33 0.58
C HIS A 129 4.38 18.62 1.65
N LEU A 130 4.63 17.34 1.89
CA LEU A 130 3.94 16.49 2.87
C LEU A 130 4.90 16.10 4.00
N GLU A 131 4.37 15.61 5.11
CA GLU A 131 5.15 15.20 6.28
C GLU A 131 6.18 14.10 5.96
N VAL A 132 5.89 13.25 4.97
CA VAL A 132 6.80 12.19 4.51
C VAL A 132 8.05 12.73 3.80
N SER A 133 8.14 14.03 3.52
CA SER A 133 9.34 14.66 2.97
C SER A 133 10.58 14.51 3.86
N ILE A 134 10.42 14.14 5.14
CA ILE A 134 11.52 13.78 6.03
C ILE A 134 12.21 12.46 5.64
N CYS A 135 11.52 11.59 4.90
CA CYS A 135 12.02 10.29 4.46
C CYS A 135 13.03 10.46 3.33
N ARG A 136 14.11 9.68 3.38
CA ARG A 136 15.15 9.66 2.35
C ARG A 136 14.72 8.73 1.21
N ALA A 137 15.39 8.86 0.06
CA ALA A 137 15.23 7.93 -1.06
C ALA A 137 15.41 6.46 -0.65
N ALA A 138 16.32 6.18 0.28
CA ALA A 138 16.53 4.83 0.82
C ALA A 138 15.35 4.30 1.66
N ASP A 139 14.61 5.19 2.36
CA ASP A 139 13.40 4.78 3.09
C ASP A 139 12.29 4.39 2.10
N TRP A 140 12.14 5.17 1.01
CA TRP A 140 11.22 4.84 -0.08
C TRP A 140 11.59 3.55 -0.81
N GLU A 141 12.88 3.36 -1.12
CA GLU A 141 13.37 2.10 -1.71
C GLU A 141 13.02 0.91 -0.83
N HIS A 142 13.25 1.02 0.48
CA HIS A 142 12.89 -0.03 1.43
C HIS A 142 11.37 -0.27 1.46
N ALA A 143 10.55 0.78 1.51
CA ALA A 143 9.08 0.65 1.53
C ALA A 143 8.55 -0.05 0.27
N ILE A 144 9.06 0.33 -0.91
CA ILE A 144 8.67 -0.26 -2.19
C ILE A 144 9.08 -1.73 -2.24
N LEU A 145 10.34 -2.07 -1.93
CA LEU A 145 10.80 -3.46 -1.98
C LEU A 145 10.04 -4.35 -1.00
N THR A 146 9.73 -3.84 0.20
CA THR A 146 8.89 -4.51 1.20
C THR A 146 7.48 -4.75 0.69
N GLY A 147 6.84 -3.72 0.11
CA GLY A 147 5.51 -3.84 -0.48
C GLY A 147 5.45 -4.85 -1.62
N TYR A 148 6.44 -4.88 -2.51
CA TYR A 148 6.49 -5.84 -3.61
C TYR A 148 6.80 -7.27 -3.16
N ALA A 149 7.60 -7.44 -2.10
CA ALA A 149 7.80 -8.76 -1.51
C ALA A 149 6.50 -9.33 -0.93
N ALA A 150 5.70 -8.50 -0.25
CA ALA A 150 4.39 -8.89 0.26
C ALA A 150 3.36 -9.09 -0.87
N TRP A 151 3.31 -8.17 -1.85
CA TRP A 151 2.42 -8.27 -3.00
C TRP A 151 2.60 -9.57 -3.78
N ARG A 152 3.85 -9.99 -4.04
CA ARG A 152 4.14 -11.26 -4.73
C ARG A 152 3.59 -12.44 -3.94
N GLN A 153 3.76 -12.47 -2.62
CA GLN A 153 3.19 -13.51 -1.77
C GLN A 153 1.66 -13.53 -1.83
N LEU A 154 1.00 -12.37 -1.69
CA LEU A 154 -0.45 -12.27 -1.82
C LEU A 154 -0.96 -12.74 -3.18
N ARG A 155 -0.26 -12.36 -4.26
CA ARG A 155 -0.62 -12.77 -5.61
C ARG A 155 -0.48 -14.29 -5.78
N ASP A 156 0.65 -14.85 -5.35
CA ASP A 156 0.97 -16.27 -5.52
C ASP A 156 0.06 -17.15 -4.63
N HIS A 157 -0.37 -16.65 -3.47
CA HIS A 157 -1.32 -17.31 -2.57
C HIS A 157 -2.79 -17.00 -2.89
N ASN A 158 -3.04 -16.05 -3.80
CA ASN A 158 -4.35 -15.47 -4.09
C ASN A 158 -5.10 -14.93 -2.85
N GLY A 159 -4.38 -14.27 -1.94
CA GLY A 159 -4.89 -13.78 -0.67
C GLY A 159 -3.93 -14.04 0.48
N GLY A 160 -4.36 -13.73 1.70
CA GLY A 160 -3.61 -14.00 2.92
C GLY A 160 -3.78 -12.93 3.98
N ILE A 161 -3.20 -13.19 5.15
CA ILE A 161 -3.15 -12.24 6.26
C ILE A 161 -1.84 -11.45 6.16
N VAL A 162 -1.96 -10.14 6.26
CA VAL A 162 -0.84 -9.20 6.25
C VAL A 162 -0.68 -8.63 7.64
N GLN A 163 0.47 -8.83 8.26
CA GLN A 163 0.82 -8.26 9.55
C GLN A 163 1.72 -7.04 9.36
N LEU A 164 1.33 -5.94 9.96
CA LEU A 164 2.07 -4.68 9.97
C LEU A 164 2.71 -4.53 11.36
N ASP A 165 4.02 -4.32 11.40
CA ASP A 165 4.74 -3.92 12.60
C ASP A 165 5.52 -2.62 12.33
N LEU A 166 5.00 -1.51 12.84
CA LEU A 166 5.59 -0.17 12.68
C LEU A 166 6.77 0.07 13.65
N ASP A 167 6.94 -0.76 14.69
CA ASP A 167 8.13 -0.75 15.55
C ASP A 167 9.34 -1.31 14.79
N GLN A 168 9.14 -2.46 14.17
CA GLN A 168 10.18 -3.18 13.44
C GLN A 168 10.28 -2.76 11.96
N ARG A 169 9.33 -1.97 11.47
CA ARG A 169 9.18 -1.61 10.05
C ARG A 169 9.10 -2.84 9.14
N THR A 170 8.38 -3.87 9.59
CA THR A 170 8.24 -5.14 8.88
C THR A 170 6.80 -5.39 8.46
N LEU A 171 6.64 -5.90 7.24
CA LEU A 171 5.37 -6.30 6.66
C LEU A 171 5.47 -7.77 6.25
N THR A 172 4.70 -8.64 6.89
CA THR A 172 4.75 -10.10 6.64
C THR A 172 3.43 -10.60 6.12
N VAL A 173 3.48 -11.61 5.26
CA VAL A 173 2.29 -12.27 4.70
C VAL A 173 2.27 -13.71 5.20
N THR A 174 1.14 -14.14 5.73
CA THR A 174 0.89 -15.52 6.15
C THR A 174 -0.34 -16.07 5.45
N GLN A 175 -0.41 -17.40 5.28
CA GLN A 175 -1.64 -18.09 4.89
C GLN A 175 -2.40 -18.48 6.15
N ASP A 176 -3.73 -18.55 6.02
CA ASP A 176 -4.61 -19.21 6.99
C ASP A 176 -4.49 -20.74 6.91
#